data_AF-A0AAE6SIV0-F1
#
_entry.id   AF-A0AAE6SIV0-F1
#
_cell.length_a   1.000
_cell.length_b   1.000
_cell.length_c   1.000
_cell.angle_alpha   90.00
_cell.angle_beta   90.00
_cell.angle_gamma   90.00
#
_symmetry.space_group_name_H-M   'P 1'
#
loop_
_entity.id
_entity.type
_entity.pdbx_description
1 polymer ?
#
loop_
_entity_poly.entity_id
_entity_poly.type
_entity_poly.pdbx_seq_one_letter_code
_entity_poly.pdbx_strand_id
1 'polypeptide(L)' 'MKLNVRTKPNTSSYIATRLIKGDFVLLYKVEGSWAYISKQGIYGWVKDEYLSLSPVT' A
#
# COMPACT_ATOMS: atom_id res chain seq x y z
N MET A 1 -12.34 -7.57 3.31
CA MET A 1 -11.97 -6.22 3.81
C MET A 1 -11.10 -5.53 2.74
N LYS A 2 -11.13 -4.20 2.67
CA LYS A 2 -10.36 -3.41 1.69
C LYS A 2 -9.31 -2.56 2.41
N LEU A 3 -8.10 -2.47 1.87
CA LEU A 3 -7.04 -1.59 2.35
C LEU A 3 -7.02 -0.31 1.52
N ASN A 4 -7.06 0.85 2.16
CA ASN A 4 -7.05 2.14 1.45
C ASN A 4 -5.62 2.52 1.05
N VAL A 5 -5.41 2.83 -0.23
CA VAL A 5 -4.18 3.44 -0.74
C VAL A 5 -4.37 4.95 -0.69
N ARG A 6 -3.53 5.65 0.04
CA ARG A 6 -3.67 7.07 0.36
C ARG A 6 -2.62 7.93 -0.31
N THR A 7 -2.92 9.18 -0.60
CA THR A 7 -1.96 10.09 -1.26
C THR A 7 -0.84 10.56 -0.33
N LYS A 8 -1.05 10.50 1.00
CA LYS A 8 -0.03 10.81 2.03
C LYS A 8 -0.05 9.73 3.14
N PRO A 9 1.03 9.57 3.92
CA PRO A 9 1.11 8.58 5.01
C PRO A 9 0.34 9.02 6.27
N ASN A 10 -0.96 9.30 6.12
CA ASN A 10 -1.86 9.62 7.24
C ASN A 10 -3.31 9.22 6.92
N THR A 11 -4.15 9.11 7.93
CA THR A 11 -5.53 8.61 7.81
C THR A 11 -6.55 9.63 7.30
N SER A 12 -6.19 10.91 7.23
CA SER A 12 -7.05 12.01 6.76
C SER A 12 -6.87 12.35 5.28
N SER A 13 -5.80 11.89 4.65
CA SER A 13 -5.53 12.14 3.23
C SER A 13 -6.47 11.38 2.30
N TYR A 14 -6.57 11.89 1.07
CA TYR A 14 -7.39 11.33 0.00
C TYR A 14 -7.03 9.87 -0.29
N ILE A 15 -8.06 9.06 -0.56
CA ILE A 15 -7.92 7.65 -0.93
C ILE A 15 -7.81 7.59 -2.47
N ALA A 16 -6.62 7.31 -2.98
CA ALA A 16 -6.35 7.18 -4.41
C ALA A 16 -6.98 5.93 -5.01
N THR A 17 -6.91 4.80 -4.27
CA THR A 17 -7.53 3.53 -4.66
C THR A 17 -7.67 2.62 -3.45
N ARG A 18 -8.15 1.39 -3.65
CA ARG A 18 -8.25 0.36 -2.61
C ARG A 18 -7.69 -0.97 -3.10
N LEU A 19 -7.08 -1.70 -2.17
CA LEU A 19 -6.59 -3.06 -2.37
C LEU A 19 -7.53 -4.07 -1.70
N ILE A 20 -7.54 -5.27 -2.24
CA ILE A 20 -8.13 -6.46 -1.61
C ILE A 20 -7.01 -7.44 -1.22
N LYS A 21 -7.30 -8.35 -0.28
CA LYS A 21 -6.36 -9.39 0.11
C LYS A 21 -5.97 -10.23 -1.11
N GLY A 22 -4.67 -10.46 -1.28
CA GLY A 22 -4.11 -11.18 -2.43
C GLY A 22 -3.74 -10.29 -3.63
N ASP A 23 -4.04 -8.99 -3.59
CA ASP A 23 -3.47 -8.05 -4.55
C ASP A 23 -1.95 -8.00 -4.39
N PHE A 24 -1.23 -8.12 -5.51
CA PHE A 24 0.20 -7.83 -5.56
C PHE A 24 0.43 -6.36 -5.86
N VAL A 25 1.42 -5.79 -5.18
CA VAL A 25 1.86 -4.40 -5.35
C VAL A 25 3.38 -4.36 -5.40
N LEU A 26 3.93 -3.34 -6.06
CA LEU A 26 5.35 -3.04 -5.97
C LEU A 26 5.59 -2.19 -4.73
N LEU A 27 6.50 -2.63 -3.86
CA LEU A 27 6.94 -1.87 -2.70
C LEU A 27 8.17 -1.03 -3.06
N TYR A 28 8.10 0.28 -2.83
CA TYR A 28 9.21 1.19 -3.14
C TYR A 28 9.97 1.63 -1.88
N LYS A 29 9.24 1.94 -0.81
CA LYS A 29 9.83 2.35 0.47
C LYS A 29 8.89 2.15 1.64
N VAL A 30 9.45 2.07 2.84
CA VAL A 30 8.73 2.06 4.11
C VAL A 30 9.22 3.24 4.96
N GLU A 31 8.28 4.01 5.51
CA GLU A 31 8.51 5.13 6.41
C GLU A 31 7.61 4.98 7.64
N GLY A 32 8.20 4.56 8.77
CA GLY A 32 7.45 4.24 9.98
C GLY A 32 6.44 3.12 9.72
N SER A 33 5.16 3.36 10.03
CA SER A 33 4.09 2.37 9.81
C SER A 33 3.46 2.42 8.42
N TRP A 34 4.07 3.12 7.46
CA TRP A 34 3.52 3.33 6.12
C TRP A 34 4.46 2.84 5.05
N ALA A 35 3.90 2.16 4.05
CA ALA A 35 4.59 1.68 2.87
C ALA A 35 4.12 2.46 1.64
N TYR A 36 5.05 2.96 0.84
CA TYR A 36 4.78 3.55 -0.47
C TYR A 36 4.83 2.47 -1.54
N ILE A 37 3.72 2.29 -2.23
CA ILE A 37 3.50 1.20 -3.18
C ILE A 37 3.03 1.72 -4.54
N SER A 38 3.10 0.86 -5.56
CA SER A 38 2.34 1.04 -6.80
C SER A 38 1.51 -0.20 -7.16
N LYS A 39 0.33 0.06 -7.73
CA LYS A 39 -0.55 -0.95 -8.35
C LYS A 39 -1.00 -0.42 -9.71
N GLN A 40 -0.61 -1.09 -10.79
CA GLN A 40 -1.05 -0.78 -12.16
C GLN A 40 -0.88 0.73 -12.51
N GLY A 41 0.25 1.32 -12.12
CA GLY A 41 0.55 2.74 -12.36
C GLY A 41 -0.05 3.73 -11.36
N ILE A 42 -0.89 3.29 -10.41
CA ILE A 42 -1.38 4.11 -9.31
C ILE A 42 -0.41 4.00 -8.14
N TYR A 43 0.07 5.15 -7.65
CA TYR A 43 0.99 5.23 -6.52
C TYR A 43 0.29 5.74 -5.25
N GLY A 44 0.76 5.27 -4.10
CA GLY A 44 0.32 5.82 -2.82
C GLY A 44 0.79 5.02 -1.61
N TRP A 45 0.22 5.37 -0.47
CA TRP A 45 0.63 4.93 0.85
C TRP A 45 -0.38 3.99 1.46
N VAL A 46 0.08 2.87 1.98
CA VAL A 46 -0.70 1.90 2.74
C VAL A 46 -0.06 1.66 4.09
N LYS A 47 -0.83 1.13 5.05
CA LYS A 47 -0.29 0.66 6.32
C LYS A 47 0.53 -0.61 6.07
N ASP A 48 1.79 -0.58 6.50
CA ASP A 48 2.78 -1.64 6.24
C ASP A 48 2.37 -2.99 6.85
N GLU A 49 1.70 -2.98 8.00
CA GLU A 49 1.21 -4.18 8.71
C GLU A 49 0.29 -5.09 7.88
N TYR A 50 -0.29 -4.58 6.78
CA TYR A 50 -1.16 -5.33 5.89
C TYR A 50 -0.44 -5.85 4.63
N LEU A 51 0.85 -5.59 4.50
CA LEU A 51 1.68 -6.13 3.44
C LEU A 51 2.42 -7.37 3.93
N SER A 52 2.60 -8.32 3.03
CA SER A 52 3.47 -9.47 3.22
C SER A 52 4.43 -9.54 2.05
N LEU A 53 5.73 -9.70 2.33
CA LEU A 53 6.70 -9.95 1.28
C LEU A 53 6.38 -11.30 0.63
N SER A 54 6.30 -11.33 -0.71
CA SER A 54 6.19 -12.60 -1.41
C SER A 54 7.50 -13.36 -1.21
N PRO A 55 7.46 -14.63 -0.76
CA PRO A 55 8.66 -15.44 -0.71
C PRO A 55 9.20 -15.59 -2.14
N VAL A 56 10.48 -15.27 -2.33
CA VAL A 56 11.21 -15.68 -3.53
C VAL A 56 11.42 -17.19 -3.39
N THR A 57 10.78 -17.98 -4.24
CA THR A 57 11.05 -19.43 -4.37
C THR A 57 11.94 -19.65 -5.57
#